data_AF-I6C830-F1
#
_entry.id   AF-I6C830-F1
#
_cell.length_a   1.000
_cell.length_b   1.000
_cell.length_c   1.000
_cell.angle_alpha   90.00
_cell.angle_beta   90.00
_cell.angle_gamma   90.00
#
_symmetry.space_group_name_H-M   'P 1'
#
loop_
_entity.id
_entity.type
_entity.pdbx_description
1 polymer ?
#
loop_
_entity_poly.entity_id
_entity_poly.type
_entity_poly.pdbx_seq_one_letter_code
_entity_poly.pdbx_strand_id
1 'polypeptide(L)' 'MVRNGKSTAGHQRYLCSHCRKTWQLQFTYTASQPGTHQKIIDMAMNG' A
#
# COMPACT_ATOMS: atom_id res chain seq x y z
N MET A 1 -15.08 -5.81 4.52
CA MET A 1 -13.60 -6.00 4.57
C MET A 1 -13.30 -6.92 5.75
N VAL A 2 -12.37 -7.86 5.59
CA VAL A 2 -11.98 -8.80 6.67
C VAL A 2 -10.47 -8.84 6.83
N ARG A 3 -9.99 -9.15 8.04
CA ARG A 3 -8.56 -9.38 8.30
C ARG A 3 -8.12 -10.67 7.59
N ASN A 4 -7.03 -10.58 6.82
CA ASN A 4 -6.47 -11.69 6.03
C ASN A 4 -5.01 -11.94 6.39
N GLY A 5 -4.74 -12.16 7.69
CA GLY A 5 -3.39 -12.35 8.20
C GLY A 5 -2.50 -11.10 8.09
N LYS A 6 -1.19 -11.30 8.19
CA LYS A 6 -0.19 -10.23 8.13
C LYS A 6 0.79 -10.47 6.97
N SER A 7 1.46 -9.42 6.53
CA SER A 7 2.61 -9.52 5.64
C SER A 7 3.84 -10.05 6.37
N THR A 8 4.88 -10.41 5.61
CA THR A 8 6.17 -10.82 6.18
C THR A 8 6.76 -9.74 7.09
N ALA A 9 6.50 -8.47 6.78
CA ALA A 9 6.88 -7.33 7.60
C ALA A 9 5.91 -7.06 8.78
N GLY A 10 4.93 -7.94 9.02
CA GLY A 10 3.99 -7.84 10.12
C GLY A 10 2.78 -6.93 9.89
N HIS A 11 2.67 -6.27 8.73
CA HIS A 11 1.55 -5.36 8.44
C HIS A 11 0.25 -6.12 8.16
N GLN A 12 -0.87 -5.61 8.67
CA GLN A 12 -2.18 -6.22 8.46
C GLN A 12 -2.57 -6.21 6.97
N ARG A 13 -3.02 -7.37 6.47
CA ARG A 13 -3.64 -7.51 5.16
C ARG A 13 -5.16 -7.55 5.30
N TYR A 14 -5.85 -6.93 4.36
CA TYR A 14 -7.30 -6.88 4.31
C TYR A 14 -7.80 -7.51 3.03
N LEU A 15 -8.91 -8.22 3.12
CA LEU A 15 -9.60 -8.85 2.01
C LEU A 15 -10.97 -8.20 1.79
N CYS A 16 -11.34 -7.92 0.55
CA CYS A 16 -12.70 -7.51 0.21
C CYS A 16 -13.59 -8.75 0.22
N SER A 17 -14.65 -8.70 1.03
CA SER A 17 -15.62 -9.79 1.13
C SER A 17 -16.36 -10.04 -0.18
N HIS A 18 -16.51 -9.02 -1.03
CA HIS A 18 -17.26 -9.11 -2.28
C HIS A 18 -16.38 -9.57 -3.46
N CYS A 19 -15.24 -8.91 -3.69
CA CYS A 19 -14.39 -9.19 -4.86
C CYS A 19 -13.14 -10.03 -4.55
N ARG A 20 -12.91 -10.40 -3.28
CA ARG A 20 -11.75 -11.20 -2.81
C ARG A 20 -10.38 -10.63 -3.16
N LYS A 21 -10.28 -9.36 -3.54
CA LYS A 21 -9.00 -8.66 -3.66
C LYS A 21 -8.40 -8.44 -2.28
N THR A 22 -7.08 -8.56 -2.17
CA THR A 22 -6.33 -8.29 -0.94
C THR A 22 -5.54 -7.00 -1.07
N TRP A 23 -5.51 -6.18 -0.02
CA TRP A 23 -4.69 -4.96 0.05
C TRP A 23 -4.07 -4.79 1.44
N GLN A 24 -3.12 -3.86 1.54
CA GLN A 24 -2.48 -3.44 2.78
C GLN A 24 -2.74 -1.94 2.97
N LEU A 25 -2.92 -1.51 4.23
CA LEU A 25 -3.04 -0.09 4.57
C LEU A 25 -1.70 0.51 5.03
N GLN A 26 -0.81 -0.34 5.54
CA GLN A 26 0.51 0.05 6.03
C GLN A 26 1.57 -0.61 5.17
N PHE A 27 2.59 0.18 4.82
CA PHE A 27 3.71 -0.23 4.01
C PHE A 27 5.00 0.02 4.79
N THR A 28 5.96 -0.91 4.68
CA THR A 28 7.26 -0.79 5.34
C THR A 28 8.13 0.26 4.66
N TYR A 29 8.03 0.37 3.34
CA TYR A 29 8.83 1.28 2.55
C TYR A 29 8.00 2.47 2.09
N THR A 30 8.51 3.68 2.31
CA THR A 30 7.82 4.94 1.98
C THR A 30 7.50 5.07 0.50
N ALA A 31 8.34 4.52 -0.41
CA ALA A 31 8.03 4.59 -1.84
C ALA A 31 6.83 3.74 -2.26
N SER A 32 6.45 2.76 -1.47
CA SER A 32 5.25 1.95 -1.70
C SER A 32 3.98 2.59 -1.13
N GLN A 33 4.11 3.70 -0.40
CA GLN A 33 2.93 4.43 0.09
C GLN A 33 2.16 5.06 -1.08
N PRO A 34 0.82 5.13 -0.98
CA PRO A 34 0.01 5.85 -1.94
C PRO A 34 0.50 7.30 -2.10
N GLY A 35 0.58 7.78 -3.34
CA GLY A 35 1.02 9.15 -3.65
C GLY A 35 2.54 9.34 -3.78
N THR A 36 3.37 8.42 -3.28
CA THR A 36 4.83 8.58 -3.39
C THR A 36 5.33 8.55 -4.83
N HIS A 37 4.72 7.72 -5.70
CA HIS A 37 5.03 7.72 -7.12
C HIS A 37 4.84 9.11 -7.76
N GLN A 38 3.70 9.75 -7.50
CA GLN A 38 3.41 11.08 -8.03
C GLN A 38 4.38 12.13 -7.47
N LYS A 39 4.71 12.02 -6.18
CA LYS A 39 5.70 12.89 -5.54
C LYS A 39 7.09 12.75 -6.16
N ILE A 40 7.52 11.53 -6.52
CA ILE A 40 8.79 11.30 -7.21
C ILE A 40 8.79 11.95 -8.60
N ILE A 41 7.69 11.82 -9.35
CA ILE A 41 7.54 12.48 -10.66
C ILE A 41 7.61 14.00 -10.49
N ASP A 42 6.86 14.56 -9.54
CA ASP A 42 6.85 16.00 -9.25
C ASP A 42 8.26 16.52 -8.94
N MET A 43 8.99 15.85 -8.05
CA MET A 43 10.38 16.20 -7.71
C MET A 43 11.34 16.08 -8.90
N ALA A 44 11.10 15.17 -9.84
CA ALA A 44 11.95 14.98 -11.01
C ALA A 44 11.66 15.98 -12.15
N MET A 45 10.41 16.44 -12.26
CA MET A 45 9.94 17.27 -13.38
C MET A 45 9.90 18.77 -13.04
N ASN A 46 9.80 19.13 -11.76
CA ASN A 46 9.70 20.52 -11.28
C ASN A 46 10.96 20.97 -10.51
N GLY A 47 12.13 20.40 -10.86
CA GLY A 47 13.44 20.78 -10.31
C GLY A 47 13.88 22.18 -10.70
#